data_AF-A0A5B0G0V1-F1
#
_entry.id   AF-A0A5B0G0V1-F1
#
_cell.length_a   1.000
_cell.length_b   1.000
_cell.length_c   1.000
_cell.angle_alpha   90.00
_cell.angle_beta   90.00
_cell.angle_gamma   90.00
#
_symmetry.space_group_name_H-M   'P 1'
#
loop_
_entity.id
_entity.type
_entity.pdbx_description
1 polymer ?
#
loop_
_entity_poly.entity_id
_entity_poly.type
_entity_poly.pdbx_seq_one_letter_code
_entity_poly.pdbx_strand_id
1 'polypeptide(L)'
;AAAVLGFTLAGCTGTAMKTQQYDASQYTVLGHSEASATGIMLLGVIPIGQNNRFVRAQDAAIKAKGGDALINTQVQEKWFWAWVLN
;
A
#
# COMPACT_ATOMS: atom_id res chain seq x y z
N ALA A 1 -14.66 19.68 -35.28
CA ALA A 1 -14.93 18.44 -34.52
C ALA A 1 -14.33 18.58 -33.13
N ALA A 2 -15.13 18.99 -32.15
CA ALA A 2 -14.70 19.23 -30.77
C ALA A 2 -15.51 18.29 -29.88
N ALA A 3 -14.98 17.10 -29.57
CA ALA A 3 -15.72 16.10 -28.79
C ALA A 3 -14.81 15.06 -28.11
N VAL A 4 -13.63 15.44 -27.61
CA VAL A 4 -12.82 14.52 -26.77
C VAL A 4 -12.21 15.28 -25.59
N LEU A 5 -13.07 15.92 -24.79
CA LEU A 5 -12.72 16.47 -23.47
C LEU A 5 -13.66 15.82 -22.45
N GLY A 6 -13.41 14.56 -22.12
CA GLY A 6 -14.34 13.82 -21.26
C GLY A 6 -13.90 12.41 -20.93
N PHE A 7 -12.61 12.18 -20.66
CA PHE A 7 -12.23 11.00 -19.89
C PHE A 7 -12.07 11.44 -18.43
N THR A 8 -13.15 11.16 -17.71
CA THR A 8 -13.32 11.18 -16.27
C THR A 8 -12.00 10.91 -15.54
N LEU A 9 -11.62 11.86 -14.68
CA LEU A 9 -10.72 11.65 -13.55
C LEU A 9 -11.37 10.64 -12.59
N ALA A 10 -11.49 9.37 -12.99
CA ALA A 10 -11.67 8.28 -12.05
C ALA A 10 -10.32 8.09 -11.35
N GLY A 11 -10.02 8.98 -10.41
CA GLY A 11 -8.86 8.82 -9.55
C GLY A 11 -9.03 7.49 -8.83
N CYS A 12 -8.15 6.52 -9.13
CA CYS A 12 -8.05 5.28 -8.37
C CYS A 12 -7.81 5.67 -6.91
N THR A 13 -8.84 5.58 -6.07
CA THR A 13 -8.70 5.92 -4.67
C THR A 13 -7.96 4.76 -3.99
N GLY A 14 -6.66 4.95 -3.73
CA GLY A 14 -5.89 4.00 -2.91
C GLY A 14 -6.42 4.01 -1.47
N THR A 15 -6.39 2.86 -0.80
CA THR A 15 -6.72 2.82 0.63
C THR A 15 -5.64 3.54 1.43
N ALA A 16 -6.01 4.57 2.17
CA ALA A 16 -5.09 5.30 3.04
C ALA A 16 -4.55 4.37 4.15
N MET A 17 -3.23 4.33 4.30
CA MET A 17 -2.58 3.60 5.38
C MET A 17 -2.82 4.34 6.70
N LYS A 18 -3.25 3.63 7.74
CA LYS A 18 -3.41 4.22 9.07
C LYS A 18 -2.06 4.23 9.77
N THR A 19 -1.43 5.38 9.83
CA THR A 19 -0.26 5.60 10.70
C THR A 19 -0.76 6.23 11.99
N GLN A 20 -0.37 5.65 13.12
CA GLN A 20 -0.60 6.25 14.43
C GLN A 20 0.75 6.64 15.00
N GLN A 21 0.86 7.89 15.43
CA GLN A 21 2.05 8.40 16.10
C GLN A 21 1.92 8.04 17.58
N TYR A 22 2.62 6.98 18.00
CA TYR A 22 2.64 6.55 19.39
C TYR A 22 3.86 7.11 20.10
N ASP A 23 3.69 7.58 21.33
CA ASP A 23 4.79 7.97 22.19
C ASP A 23 5.52 6.70 22.66
N ALA A 24 6.82 6.60 22.38
CA ALA A 24 7.62 5.42 22.66
C ALA A 24 7.68 5.06 24.17
N SER A 25 7.33 5.99 25.07
CA SER A 25 7.27 5.75 26.51
C SER A 25 6.07 4.91 26.96
N GLN A 26 5.04 4.76 26.13
CA GLN A 26 3.78 4.10 26.50
C GLN A 26 3.60 2.70 25.90
N TYR A 27 4.56 2.20 25.11
CA TYR A 27 4.41 0.95 24.36
C TYR A 27 5.63 0.05 24.44
N THR A 28 5.40 -1.27 24.44
CA THR A 28 6.48 -2.26 24.37
C THR A 28 6.95 -2.41 22.92
N VAL A 29 8.20 -2.03 22.67
CA VAL A 29 8.81 -2.20 21.34
C VAL A 29 9.13 -3.68 21.11
N LEU A 30 8.34 -4.33 20.26
CA LEU A 30 8.50 -5.75 19.89
C LEU A 30 9.67 -6.01 18.93
N GLY A 31 10.28 -4.94 18.40
CA GLY A 31 11.44 -5.00 17.49
C GLY A 31 11.14 -4.50 16.08
N HIS A 32 12.16 -4.53 15.20
CA HIS A 32 12.00 -4.13 13.81
C HIS A 32 11.19 -5.17 13.03
N SER A 33 10.17 -4.70 12.29
CA SER A 33 9.35 -5.53 11.42
C SER A 33 9.33 -4.95 10.01
N GLU A 34 9.49 -5.82 9.03
CA GLU A 34 9.46 -5.48 7.62
C GLU A 34 8.52 -6.46 6.90
N ALA A 35 7.67 -5.94 6.03
CA ALA A 35 6.90 -6.75 5.11
C ALA A 35 6.65 -5.98 3.81
N SER A 36 6.39 -6.72 2.75
CA SER A 36 6.10 -6.19 1.42
C SER A 36 4.83 -6.82 0.86
N ALA A 37 4.13 -6.07 0.01
CA ALA A 37 2.98 -6.58 -0.71
C ALA A 37 2.98 -6.05 -2.14
N THR A 38 2.77 -6.97 -3.09
CA THR A 38 2.68 -6.65 -4.51
C THR A 38 1.23 -6.48 -4.93
N GLY A 39 1.01 -5.50 -5.80
CA GLY A 39 -0.21 -5.33 -6.59
C GLY A 39 0.12 -5.41 -8.07
N ILE A 40 -0.83 -5.88 -8.86
CA ILE A 40 -0.69 -6.09 -10.31
C ILE A 40 -1.90 -5.46 -11.01
N MET A 41 -1.67 -4.82 -12.16
CA MET A 41 -2.72 -4.42 -13.09
C MET A 41 -2.78 -5.42 -14.24
N LEU A 42 -3.66 -6.41 -14.18
CA LEU A 42 -3.76 -7.38 -15.27
C LEU A 42 -4.38 -6.70 -16.50
N LEU A 43 -3.65 -6.71 -17.63
CA LEU A 43 -4.04 -6.09 -18.90
C LEU A 43 -4.45 -4.60 -18.77
N GLY A 44 -4.01 -3.92 -17.71
CA GLY A 44 -4.21 -2.48 -17.53
C GLY A 44 -5.54 -2.06 -16.96
N VAL A 45 -6.47 -3.01 -16.83
CA VAL A 45 -7.86 -2.71 -16.46
C VAL A 45 -8.27 -3.44 -15.18
N ILE A 46 -7.63 -4.56 -14.85
CA ILE A 46 -8.04 -5.38 -13.70
C ILE A 46 -7.02 -5.19 -12.56
N PRO A 47 -7.33 -4.36 -11.54
CA PRO A 47 -6.46 -4.17 -10.38
C PRO A 47 -6.54 -5.39 -9.44
N ILE A 48 -5.50 -6.22 -9.42
CA ILE A 48 -5.37 -7.34 -8.51
C ILE A 48 -4.46 -6.93 -7.34
N GLY A 49 -5.04 -6.65 -6.18
CA GLY A 49 -4.28 -6.31 -4.97
C GLY A 49 -3.50 -4.98 -5.06
N GLN A 50 -3.79 -4.15 -6.07
CA GLN A 50 -3.14 -2.85 -6.31
C GLN A 50 -3.58 -1.78 -5.30
N ASN A 51 -4.88 -1.68 -5.04
CA ASN A 51 -5.46 -0.57 -4.27
C ASN A 51 -5.15 -0.63 -2.76
N ASN A 52 -4.91 -1.83 -2.23
CA ASN A 52 -4.68 -2.07 -0.80
C ASN A 52 -3.26 -2.59 -0.50
N ARG A 53 -2.31 -2.46 -1.44
CA ARG A 53 -0.94 -2.99 -1.27
C ARG A 53 -0.23 -2.44 -0.02
N PHE A 54 -0.42 -1.16 0.31
CA PHE A 54 0.20 -0.55 1.49
C PHE A 54 -0.37 -1.09 2.79
N VAL A 55 -1.70 -1.21 2.88
CA VAL A 55 -2.37 -1.75 4.06
C VAL A 55 -2.01 -3.22 4.25
N ARG A 56 -1.97 -4.00 3.16
CA ARG A 56 -1.54 -5.41 3.22
C ARG A 56 -0.09 -5.56 3.67
N ALA A 57 0.81 -4.70 3.21
CA ALA A 57 2.20 -4.69 3.65
C ALA A 57 2.28 -4.33 5.14
N GLN A 58 1.53 -3.30 5.58
CA GLN A 58 1.46 -2.89 6.98
C GLN A 58 0.92 -4.02 7.88
N ASP A 59 -0.22 -4.60 7.54
CA ASP A 59 -0.85 -5.70 8.30
C ASP A 59 0.06 -6.92 8.38
N ALA A 60 0.76 -7.25 7.30
CA ALA A 60 1.74 -8.34 7.28
C ALA A 60 2.92 -8.06 8.21
N ALA A 61 3.43 -6.83 8.25
CA ALA A 61 4.52 -6.46 9.15
C ALA A 61 4.07 -6.48 10.62
N ILE A 62 2.85 -6.00 10.92
CA ILE A 62 2.28 -6.04 12.27
C ILE A 62 2.13 -7.50 12.73
N LYS A 63 1.53 -8.34 11.88
CA LYS A 63 1.29 -9.77 12.18
C LYS A 63 2.58 -10.57 12.32
N ALA A 64 3.64 -10.23 11.59
CA ALA A 64 4.93 -10.94 11.66
C ALA A 64 5.59 -10.86 13.05
N LYS A 65 5.28 -9.83 13.84
CA LYS A 65 5.79 -9.67 15.22
C LYS A 65 4.71 -9.82 16.29
N GLY A 66 3.46 -10.07 15.89
CA GLY A 66 2.32 -10.17 16.82
C GLY A 66 2.06 -8.88 17.59
N GLY A 67 2.40 -7.72 17.00
CA GLY A 67 2.11 -6.41 17.58
C GLY A 67 0.75 -5.86 17.15
N ASP A 68 0.39 -4.70 17.67
CA ASP A 68 -0.85 -3.99 17.32
C ASP A 68 -0.62 -2.85 16.32
N ALA A 69 0.61 -2.32 16.24
CA ALA A 69 0.94 -1.24 15.32
C ALA A 69 2.44 -1.13 15.00
N LEU A 70 2.76 -0.39 13.94
CA LEU A 70 4.12 -0.02 13.57
C LEU A 70 4.44 1.40 14.06
N ILE A 71 5.62 1.56 14.66
CA ILE A 71 6.20 2.85 15.06
C ILE A 71 7.39 3.12 14.11
N ASN A 72 7.59 4.37 13.66
CA ASN A 72 8.62 4.73 12.67
C ASN A 72 8.54 3.94 11.35
N THR A 73 7.36 3.95 10.71
CA THR A 73 7.15 3.28 9.42
C THR A 73 7.96 3.93 8.30
N GLN A 74 8.78 3.16 7.58
CA GLN A 74 9.35 3.57 6.29
C GLN A 74 8.61 2.86 5.16
N VAL A 75 8.09 3.62 4.21
CA VAL A 75 7.41 3.08 3.02
C VAL A 75 8.36 3.18 1.84
N GLN A 76 8.70 2.04 1.23
CA GLN A 76 9.46 1.99 -0.01
C GLN A 76 8.59 1.40 -1.12
N GLU A 77 8.48 2.10 -2.24
CA GLU A 77 7.82 1.61 -3.45
C GLU A 77 8.84 1.20 -4.49
N LYS A 78 8.67 0.01 -5.07
CA LYS A 78 9.41 -0.44 -6.25
C LYS A 78 8.40 -0.72 -7.35
N TRP A 79 8.61 -0.08 -8.49
CA TRP A 79 7.76 -0.23 -9.67
C TRP A 79 8.49 -1.07 -10.70
N PHE A 80 7.78 -2.06 -11.24
CA PHE A 80 8.27 -2.90 -12.31
C PHE A 80 7.20 -2.96 -13.38
N TRP A 81 7.62 -2.83 -14.64
CA TRP A 81 6.73 -2.88 -15.78
C TRP A 81 6.94 -4.19 -16.54
N ALA A 82 5.86 -4.89 -16.83
CA ALA A 82 5.85 -5.99 -17.77
C ALA A 82 4.66 -5.82 -18.71
N TRP A 83 4.85 -6.22 -19.97
CA TRP A 83 3.86 -6.09 -21.04
C TRP A 83 2.47 -6.69 -20.74
N VAL A 84 2.36 -7.63 -19.81
CA VAL A 84 1.09 -8.30 -19.42
C VAL A 84 0.47 -7.68 -18.15
N LEU A 85 1.23 -6.83 -17.43
CA LEU A 85 0.90 -6.26 -16.13
C LEU A 85 0.53 -4.76 -16.21
N ASN A 86 0.22 -4.28 -17.42
CA ASN A 86 -0.25 -2.93 -17.71
C ASN A 86 -1.38 -2.96 -18.72
#